data_AF-W4H6U6-F1
#
_entry.id   AF-W4H6U6-F1
#
_cell.length_a   1.000
_cell.length_b   1.000
_cell.length_c   1.000
_cell.angle_alpha   90.00
_cell.angle_beta   90.00
_cell.angle_gamma   90.00
#
_symmetry.space_group_name_H-M   'P 1'
#
loop_
_entity.id
_entity.type
_entity.pdbx_description
1 polymer ?
#
loop_
_entity_poly.entity_id
_entity_poly.type
_entity_poly.pdbx_seq_one_letter_code
_entity_poly.pdbx_strand_id
1 'polypeptide(L)'
;MAVLVWLLATACVLFRAQASSDAIENLGDDSFSSTIQESNSVWLIDFYAPWCSSCIQLEPLLEEAAVEASGFLRVAKVNVDANPALQARYEIVRYPTLMYGRWNSRLNQVELKSYPGDRTVSSLVKFGKRLSADVVSTVSTKADWQRFLSVDGSMLFLGFQHEDNAPPSDLVAKFHREASQFHKHHVFVSSNEPAILSKFARPAPFIARVDANQDEPFYYDGDLPFPSWVEKNRYPSYAAFEASNVKHIGWFRILVIGCYVPEKHPGFESTMQSLASYTTSPLSRAHQDHFAFGWLNSERYEHYLTKFFVYPEQAPTLFVWNMQVSKHITSVNRTLI
;
A
#
# COMPACT_ATOMS: atom_id res chain seq x y z
N MET A 1 -58.73 10.22 -6.44
CA MET A 1 -57.46 10.33 -5.69
C MET A 1 -56.58 9.09 -5.93
N ALA A 2 -56.17 8.82 -7.17
CA ALA A 2 -55.30 7.66 -7.48
C ALA A 2 -54.49 7.83 -8.79
N VAL A 3 -54.42 9.03 -9.37
CA VAL A 3 -53.75 9.26 -10.68
C VAL A 3 -52.59 10.26 -10.57
N LEU A 4 -52.40 10.91 -9.41
CA LEU A 4 -51.38 11.95 -9.22
C LEU A 4 -50.09 11.48 -8.51
N VAL A 5 -49.99 10.21 -8.12
CA VAL A 5 -48.83 9.68 -7.36
C VAL A 5 -47.79 9.01 -8.26
N TRP A 6 -48.11 8.78 -9.54
CA TRP A 6 -47.22 8.07 -10.48
C TRP A 6 -46.33 8.98 -11.35
N LEU A 7 -46.43 10.31 -11.23
CA LEU A 7 -45.61 11.26 -12.00
C LEU A 7 -44.46 11.90 -11.22
N LEU A 8 -44.31 11.61 -9.92
CA LEU A 8 -43.21 12.13 -9.10
C LEU A 8 -42.12 11.09 -8.77
N ALA A 9 -42.36 9.81 -9.04
CA ALA A 9 -41.36 8.75 -8.82
C ALA A 9 -40.40 8.53 -10.01
N THR A 10 -40.69 9.10 -11.18
CA THR A 10 -39.84 8.99 -12.39
C THR A 10 -38.89 10.17 -12.59
N ALA A 11 -38.98 11.23 -11.78
CA ALA A 11 -38.06 12.37 -11.85
C ALA A 11 -36.81 12.23 -10.96
N CYS A 12 -36.78 11.26 -10.04
CA CYS A 12 -35.64 11.06 -9.11
C CYS A 12 -34.66 9.95 -9.51
N VAL A 13 -34.88 9.26 -10.64
CA VAL A 13 -33.98 8.19 -11.13
C VAL A 13 -33.09 8.66 -12.29
N LEU A 14 -33.19 9.93 -12.73
CA LEU A 14 -32.38 10.49 -13.82
C LEU A 14 -31.39 11.58 -13.39
N PHE A 15 -31.00 11.63 -12.11
CA PHE A 15 -29.94 12.50 -11.62
C PHE A 15 -28.72 11.72 -11.12
N ARG A 16 -28.28 10.72 -11.90
CA ARG A 16 -27.06 9.96 -11.60
C ARG A 16 -26.16 9.66 -12.81
N ALA A 17 -26.30 10.41 -13.90
CA ALA A 17 -25.50 10.21 -15.11
C ALA A 17 -24.93 11.52 -15.69
N GLN A 18 -24.42 12.39 -14.83
CA GLN A 18 -23.68 13.59 -15.26
C GLN A 18 -22.61 13.94 -14.21
N ALA A 19 -21.59 13.08 -14.10
CA ALA A 19 -20.39 13.36 -13.31
C ALA A 19 -19.11 12.78 -13.93
N SER A 20 -19.09 12.37 -15.20
CA SER A 20 -17.99 11.56 -15.76
C SER A 20 -17.27 12.16 -16.97
N SER A 21 -16.95 13.45 -16.97
CA SER A 21 -15.95 13.99 -17.92
C SER A 21 -14.88 14.89 -17.30
N ASP A 22 -15.08 15.40 -16.09
CA ASP A 22 -14.16 16.37 -15.47
C ASP A 22 -13.19 15.75 -14.46
N ALA A 23 -13.35 14.47 -14.13
CA ALA A 23 -12.51 13.80 -13.12
C ALA A 23 -11.13 13.39 -13.65
N ILE A 24 -11.01 13.09 -14.95
CA ILE A 24 -9.75 12.75 -15.62
C ILE A 24 -9.36 13.87 -16.57
N GLU A 25 -8.16 14.40 -16.41
CA GLU A 25 -7.63 15.44 -17.28
C GLU A 25 -6.99 14.88 -18.55
N ASN A 26 -7.29 15.49 -19.68
CA ASN A 26 -6.63 15.18 -20.94
C ASN A 26 -5.39 16.05 -21.09
N LEU A 27 -4.22 15.43 -21.00
CA LEU A 27 -2.94 16.12 -21.18
C LEU A 27 -2.33 15.75 -22.53
N GLY A 28 -1.62 16.70 -23.12
CA GLY A 28 -0.89 16.51 -24.37
C GLY A 28 0.45 17.24 -24.36
N ASP A 29 1.21 17.10 -25.44
CA ASP A 29 2.57 17.62 -25.57
C ASP A 29 2.67 19.10 -25.15
N ASP A 30 1.65 19.92 -25.48
CA ASP A 30 1.59 21.35 -25.20
C ASP A 30 1.15 21.72 -23.77
N SER A 31 0.41 20.86 -23.08
CA SER A 31 -0.21 21.17 -21.77
C SER A 31 0.39 20.39 -20.60
N PHE A 32 1.13 19.32 -20.88
CA PHE A 32 1.54 18.34 -19.87
C PHE A 32 2.39 18.95 -18.75
N SER A 33 3.45 19.66 -19.12
CA SER A 33 4.42 20.16 -18.13
C SER A 33 3.86 21.33 -17.34
N SER A 34 3.19 22.28 -17.99
CA SER A 34 2.59 23.46 -17.34
C SER A 34 1.48 23.05 -16.36
N THR A 35 0.56 22.19 -16.78
CA THR A 35 -0.55 21.74 -15.92
C THR A 35 -0.05 21.01 -14.67
N ILE A 36 0.95 20.14 -14.82
CA ILE A 36 1.53 19.42 -13.69
C ILE A 36 2.29 20.37 -12.76
N GLN A 37 3.06 21.31 -13.32
CA GLN A 37 3.81 22.32 -12.56
C GLN A 37 2.90 23.22 -11.71
N GLU A 38 1.79 23.70 -12.27
CA GLU A 38 0.88 24.63 -11.59
C GLU A 38 0.09 23.98 -10.44
N SER A 39 -0.12 22.67 -10.51
CA SER A 39 -1.00 21.95 -9.57
C SER A 39 -0.40 21.68 -8.18
N ASN A 40 0.94 21.68 -8.04
CA ASN A 40 1.68 21.11 -6.90
C ASN A 40 1.20 19.72 -6.42
N SER A 41 0.40 19.02 -7.24
CA SER A 41 -0.30 17.80 -6.89
C SER A 41 0.49 16.58 -7.32
N VAL A 42 0.14 15.43 -6.74
CA VAL A 42 0.56 14.13 -7.26
C VAL A 42 -0.37 13.74 -8.39
N TRP A 43 0.21 13.25 -9.47
CA TRP A 43 -0.49 12.78 -10.65
C TRP A 43 -0.34 11.28 -10.83
N LEU A 44 -1.43 10.62 -11.21
CA LEU A 44 -1.45 9.34 -11.88
C LEU A 44 -1.83 9.59 -13.35
N ILE A 45 -1.04 9.05 -14.28
CA ILE A 45 -1.15 9.35 -15.71
C ILE A 45 -1.27 8.04 -16.47
N ASP A 46 -2.35 7.90 -17.24
CA ASP A 46 -2.56 6.80 -18.17
C ASP A 46 -2.09 7.16 -19.58
N PHE A 47 -1.02 6.51 -20.03
CA PHE A 47 -0.60 6.56 -21.43
C PHE A 47 -1.33 5.46 -22.20
N TYR A 48 -2.26 5.88 -23.05
CA TYR A 48 -3.22 5.01 -23.73
C TYR A 48 -3.27 5.27 -25.24
N ALA A 49 -3.87 4.31 -25.95
CA ALA A 49 -4.26 4.48 -27.35
C ALA A 49 -5.78 4.25 -27.49
N PRO A 50 -6.50 4.99 -28.32
CA PRO A 50 -7.97 4.97 -28.36
C PRO A 50 -8.56 3.64 -28.87
N TRP A 51 -7.78 2.85 -29.60
CA TRP A 51 -8.17 1.54 -30.15
C TRP A 51 -7.80 0.36 -29.23
N CYS A 52 -7.15 0.62 -28.09
CA CYS A 52 -6.68 -0.40 -27.16
C CYS A 52 -7.82 -0.90 -26.26
N SER A 53 -8.27 -2.14 -26.48
CA SER A 53 -9.35 -2.77 -25.69
C SER A 53 -9.09 -2.76 -24.18
N SER A 54 -7.87 -3.11 -23.74
CA SER A 54 -7.49 -3.07 -22.31
C SER A 54 -7.51 -1.65 -21.73
N CYS A 55 -7.33 -0.62 -22.54
CA CYS A 55 -7.37 0.77 -22.13
C CYS A 55 -8.82 1.23 -21.94
N ILE A 56 -9.71 0.86 -22.88
CA ILE A 56 -11.16 1.09 -22.78
C ILE A 56 -11.73 0.45 -21.52
N GLN A 57 -11.26 -0.74 -21.14
CA GLN A 57 -11.69 -1.41 -19.91
C GLN A 57 -11.19 -0.73 -18.63
N LEU A 58 -10.02 -0.06 -18.69
CA LEU A 58 -9.40 0.57 -17.55
C LEU A 58 -9.99 1.96 -17.24
N GLU A 59 -10.42 2.68 -18.28
CA GLU A 59 -10.98 4.03 -18.18
C GLU A 59 -12.07 4.19 -17.09
N PRO A 60 -13.12 3.35 -17.00
CA PRO A 60 -14.13 3.52 -15.93
C PRO A 60 -13.57 3.34 -14.52
N LEU A 61 -12.54 2.48 -14.34
CA LEU A 61 -11.88 2.31 -13.05
C LEU A 61 -11.03 3.52 -12.68
N LEU A 62 -10.39 4.16 -13.67
CA LEU A 62 -9.65 5.39 -13.47
C LEU A 62 -10.58 6.56 -13.15
N GLU A 63 -11.76 6.63 -13.77
CA GLU A 63 -12.76 7.68 -13.48
C GLU A 63 -13.26 7.57 -12.05
N GLU A 64 -13.62 6.36 -11.62
CA GLU A 64 -14.04 6.10 -10.24
C GLU A 64 -12.93 6.41 -9.24
N ALA A 65 -11.70 5.96 -9.52
CA ALA A 65 -10.54 6.28 -8.69
C ALA A 65 -10.23 7.78 -8.64
N ALA A 66 -10.40 8.52 -9.74
CA ALA A 66 -10.18 9.95 -9.80
C ALA A 66 -11.19 10.72 -8.94
N VAL A 67 -12.45 10.30 -8.96
CA VAL A 67 -13.50 10.86 -8.10
C VAL A 67 -13.20 10.57 -6.62
N GLU A 68 -12.90 9.32 -6.28
CA GLU A 68 -12.60 8.93 -4.89
C GLU A 68 -11.30 9.54 -4.35
N ALA A 69 -10.32 9.78 -5.22
CA ALA A 69 -9.02 10.30 -4.86
C ALA A 69 -8.91 11.84 -4.96
N SER A 70 -10.03 12.49 -5.32
CA SER A 70 -10.11 13.94 -5.42
C SER A 70 -9.61 14.63 -4.15
N GLY A 71 -8.78 15.66 -4.34
CA GLY A 71 -8.12 16.40 -3.28
C GLY A 71 -6.74 15.88 -2.88
N PHE A 72 -6.34 14.67 -3.30
CA PHE A 72 -5.03 14.13 -2.93
C PHE A 72 -4.29 13.39 -4.05
N LEU A 73 -4.99 12.89 -5.07
CA LEU A 73 -4.38 12.38 -6.31
C LEU A 73 -5.16 12.93 -7.50
N ARG A 74 -4.47 13.56 -8.46
CA ARG A 74 -5.05 13.92 -9.75
C ARG A 74 -4.82 12.80 -10.75
N VAL A 75 -5.79 12.56 -11.62
CA VAL A 75 -5.69 11.54 -12.66
C VAL A 75 -5.74 12.23 -14.02
N ALA A 76 -4.81 11.85 -14.89
CA ALA A 76 -4.76 12.32 -16.26
C ALA A 76 -4.64 11.15 -17.24
N LYS A 77 -5.01 11.41 -18.49
CA LYS A 77 -4.73 10.51 -19.61
C LYS A 77 -4.02 11.24 -20.73
N VAL A 78 -3.14 10.53 -21.42
CA VAL A 78 -2.37 10.99 -22.57
C VAL A 78 -2.58 10.00 -23.71
N ASN A 79 -3.21 10.46 -24.79
CA ASN A 79 -3.30 9.68 -26.01
C ASN A 79 -1.95 9.72 -26.74
N VAL A 80 -1.22 8.61 -26.75
CA VAL A 80 0.13 8.59 -27.35
C VAL A 80 0.12 8.73 -28.87
N ASP A 81 -0.96 8.34 -29.55
CA ASP A 81 -1.06 8.48 -31.02
C ASP A 81 -1.08 9.96 -31.43
N ALA A 82 -1.59 10.83 -30.55
CA ALA A 82 -1.64 12.27 -30.74
C ALA A 82 -0.46 13.02 -30.11
N ASN A 83 0.33 12.36 -29.25
CA ASN A 83 1.37 13.00 -28.43
C ASN A 83 2.69 12.21 -28.49
N PRO A 84 3.35 12.15 -29.66
CA PRO A 84 4.55 11.33 -29.87
C PRO A 84 5.76 11.83 -29.07
N ALA A 85 5.83 13.12 -28.70
CA ALA A 85 6.94 13.64 -27.91
C ALA A 85 6.90 13.08 -26.48
N LEU A 86 5.71 13.06 -25.85
CA LEU A 86 5.52 12.42 -24.54
C LEU A 86 5.73 10.90 -24.60
N GLN A 87 5.30 10.23 -25.68
CA GLN A 87 5.55 8.80 -25.87
C GLN A 87 7.05 8.49 -25.87
N ALA A 88 7.84 9.25 -26.64
CA ALA A 88 9.29 9.07 -26.73
C ALA A 88 9.98 9.43 -25.41
N ARG A 89 9.58 10.54 -24.77
CA ARG A 89 10.19 11.02 -23.52
C ARG A 89 10.08 10.03 -22.37
N TYR A 90 8.95 9.35 -22.26
CA TYR A 90 8.68 8.38 -21.18
C TYR A 90 8.81 6.92 -21.64
N GLU A 91 9.36 6.70 -22.84
CA GLU A 91 9.66 5.37 -23.40
C GLU A 91 8.44 4.42 -23.38
N ILE A 92 7.27 4.93 -23.75
CA ILE A 92 6.02 4.17 -23.71
C ILE A 92 5.96 3.19 -24.89
N VAL A 93 6.13 1.91 -24.58
CA VAL A 93 6.15 0.81 -25.57
C VAL A 93 4.93 -0.12 -25.50
N ARG A 94 4.08 0.02 -24.47
CA ARG A 94 2.89 -0.83 -24.27
C ARG A 94 1.73 -0.03 -23.66
N TYR A 95 0.50 -0.48 -23.90
CA TYR A 95 -0.71 0.18 -23.43
C TYR A 95 -1.64 -0.78 -22.66
N PRO A 96 -2.36 -0.28 -21.65
CA PRO A 96 -2.14 1.02 -21.01
C PRO A 96 -0.85 0.99 -20.17
N THR A 97 -0.16 2.11 -20.05
CA THR A 97 0.97 2.30 -19.11
C THR A 97 0.59 3.37 -18.10
N LEU A 98 0.41 2.94 -16.85
CA LEU A 98 0.17 3.84 -15.73
C LEU A 98 1.50 4.31 -15.14
N MET A 99 1.68 5.61 -15.06
CA MET A 99 2.80 6.25 -14.37
C MET A 99 2.30 7.21 -13.31
N TYR A 100 3.13 7.55 -12.34
CA TYR A 100 2.81 8.53 -11.31
C TYR A 100 3.97 9.48 -11.07
N GLY A 101 3.68 10.69 -10.60
CA GLY A 101 4.73 11.66 -10.33
C GLY A 101 4.22 13.05 -9.98
N ARG A 102 5.15 14.00 -10.00
CA ARG A 102 4.89 15.42 -9.76
C ARG A 102 5.96 16.26 -10.45
N TRP A 103 5.79 17.57 -10.41
CA TRP A 103 6.83 18.50 -10.83
C TRP A 103 8.06 18.42 -9.92
N ASN A 104 9.25 18.28 -10.52
CA ASN A 104 10.53 18.35 -9.81
C ASN A 104 11.16 19.72 -10.09
N SER A 105 11.04 20.64 -9.14
CA SER A 105 11.57 22.00 -9.24
C SER A 105 13.10 22.06 -9.36
N ARG A 106 13.84 21.07 -8.85
CA ARG A 106 15.30 21.00 -8.96
C ARG A 106 15.76 20.62 -10.36
N LEU A 107 15.01 19.74 -11.01
CA LEU A 107 15.31 19.28 -12.37
C LEU A 107 14.55 20.10 -13.45
N ASN A 108 13.67 21.01 -13.02
CA ASN A 108 12.79 21.81 -13.88
C ASN A 108 12.01 20.94 -14.89
N GLN A 109 11.48 19.80 -14.42
CA GLN A 109 10.72 18.86 -15.24
C GLN A 109 9.77 17.99 -14.43
N VAL A 110 8.82 17.35 -15.13
CA VAL A 110 7.95 16.32 -14.53
C VAL A 110 8.76 15.01 -14.37
N GLU A 111 8.85 14.54 -13.13
CA GLU A 111 9.47 13.26 -12.80
C GLU A 111 8.38 12.19 -12.63
N LEU A 112 8.31 11.24 -13.58
CA LEU A 112 7.36 10.12 -13.54
C LEU A 112 8.06 8.80 -13.22
N LYS A 113 7.32 7.89 -12.60
CA LYS A 113 7.72 6.50 -12.34
C LYS A 113 6.57 5.55 -12.67
N SER A 114 6.89 4.33 -13.06
CA SER A 114 5.87 3.31 -13.32
C SER A 114 5.07 2.97 -12.07
N TYR A 115 3.75 2.92 -12.20
CA TYR A 115 2.86 2.50 -11.12
C TYR A 115 3.01 0.98 -10.86
N PRO A 116 3.31 0.55 -9.62
CA PRO A 116 3.65 -0.85 -9.33
C PRO A 116 2.46 -1.71 -8.88
N GLY A 117 1.29 -1.12 -8.62
CA GLY A 117 0.12 -1.82 -8.08
C GLY A 117 -0.77 -2.44 -9.15
N ASP A 118 -1.78 -3.20 -8.71
CA ASP A 118 -2.87 -3.60 -9.60
C ASP A 118 -3.77 -2.40 -9.97
N ARG A 119 -4.62 -2.61 -10.98
CA ARG A 119 -5.45 -1.58 -11.60
C ARG A 119 -6.86 -1.51 -11.01
N THR A 120 -7.05 -1.92 -9.75
CA THR A 120 -8.34 -1.79 -9.05
C THR A 120 -8.48 -0.40 -8.44
N VAL A 121 -9.72 0.09 -8.32
CA VAL A 121 -10.04 1.39 -7.70
C VAL A 121 -9.40 1.51 -6.31
N SER A 122 -9.59 0.48 -5.46
CA SER A 122 -9.04 0.44 -4.10
C SER A 122 -7.51 0.59 -4.08
N SER A 123 -6.80 -0.11 -4.96
CA SER A 123 -5.33 -0.04 -5.05
C SER A 123 -4.84 1.34 -5.48
N LEU A 124 -5.49 1.93 -6.49
CA LEU A 124 -5.19 3.27 -7.01
C LEU A 124 -5.44 4.35 -5.95
N VAL A 125 -6.60 4.32 -5.28
CA VAL A 125 -6.98 5.29 -4.25
C VAL A 125 -6.05 5.19 -3.03
N LYS A 126 -5.75 3.97 -2.56
CA LYS A 126 -4.78 3.76 -1.47
C LYS A 126 -3.39 4.27 -1.84
N PHE A 127 -2.96 4.02 -3.08
CA PHE A 127 -1.69 4.54 -3.58
C PHE A 127 -1.66 6.07 -3.60
N GLY A 128 -2.72 6.72 -4.07
CA GLY A 128 -2.87 8.17 -4.03
C GLY A 128 -2.72 8.74 -2.63
N LYS A 129 -3.45 8.16 -1.65
CA LYS A 129 -3.39 8.58 -0.23
C LYS A 129 -1.97 8.51 0.32
N ARG A 130 -1.18 7.51 -0.06
CA ARG A 130 0.22 7.38 0.38
C ARG A 130 1.13 8.46 -0.21
N LEU A 131 0.93 8.82 -1.48
CA LEU A 131 1.76 9.81 -2.14
C LEU A 131 1.46 11.26 -1.72
N SER A 132 0.22 11.51 -1.32
CA SER A 132 -0.27 12.80 -0.85
C SER A 132 -0.09 13.04 0.64
N ALA A 133 0.08 11.97 1.41
CA ALA A 133 0.37 12.08 2.82
C ALA A 133 1.66 12.87 3.02
N ASP A 134 1.69 13.69 4.07
CA ASP A 134 2.94 14.26 4.55
C ASP A 134 3.95 13.12 4.74
N VAL A 135 5.21 13.42 4.43
CA VAL A 135 6.34 12.49 4.65
C VAL A 135 6.26 11.85 6.03
N VAL A 136 5.80 12.62 7.02
CA VAL A 136 5.37 12.13 8.33
C VAL A 136 4.02 12.78 8.66
N SER A 137 2.96 11.98 8.75
CA SER A 137 1.62 12.46 9.09
C SER A 137 1.42 12.60 10.61
N THR A 138 0.84 13.69 11.08
CA THR A 138 0.54 13.85 12.52
C THR A 138 -0.73 13.09 12.91
N VAL A 139 -0.65 12.36 14.02
CA VAL A 139 -1.76 11.60 14.62
C VAL A 139 -2.07 12.20 15.98
N SER A 140 -3.21 12.86 16.09
CA SER A 140 -3.65 13.55 17.31
C SER A 140 -4.86 12.89 17.96
N THR A 141 -5.46 11.86 17.34
CA THR A 141 -6.64 11.20 17.89
C THR A 141 -6.55 9.68 17.85
N LYS A 142 -7.33 9.01 18.72
CA LYS A 142 -7.50 7.55 18.67
C LYS A 142 -8.08 7.06 17.34
N ALA A 143 -8.94 7.86 16.71
CA ALA A 143 -9.55 7.51 15.42
C ALA A 143 -8.50 7.53 14.30
N ASP A 144 -7.65 8.56 14.27
CA ASP A 144 -6.53 8.64 13.31
C ASP A 144 -5.57 7.47 13.50
N TRP A 145 -5.24 7.14 14.74
CA TRP A 145 -4.40 5.99 15.09
C TRP A 145 -4.95 4.68 14.49
N GLN A 146 -6.24 4.40 14.69
CA GLN A 146 -6.90 3.21 14.15
C GLN A 146 -6.96 3.22 12.61
N ARG A 147 -7.15 4.40 12.02
CA ARG A 147 -7.13 4.57 10.57
C ARG A 147 -5.75 4.24 9.99
N PHE A 148 -4.67 4.76 10.54
CA PHE A 148 -3.32 4.49 10.02
C PHE A 148 -2.93 3.01 10.12
N LEU A 149 -3.37 2.30 11.16
CA LEU A 149 -3.11 0.87 11.29
C LEU A 149 -3.97 -0.01 10.36
N SER A 150 -5.09 0.49 9.81
CA SER A 150 -6.02 -0.32 9.00
C SER A 150 -5.81 -0.22 7.47
N VAL A 151 -5.14 0.82 6.97
CA VAL A 151 -5.14 1.14 5.52
C VAL A 151 -4.09 0.36 4.70
N ASP A 152 -2.90 0.06 5.25
CA ASP A 152 -1.71 -0.36 4.47
C ASP A 152 -1.03 -1.67 4.92
N GLY A 153 -1.75 -2.55 5.61
CA GLY A 153 -1.20 -3.85 6.01
C GLY A 153 -0.59 -3.84 7.41
N SER A 154 -1.27 -3.17 8.35
CA SER A 154 -1.05 -3.29 9.80
C SER A 154 0.17 -2.55 10.34
N MET A 155 1.11 -2.05 9.53
CA MET A 155 2.40 -1.58 10.04
C MET A 155 2.71 -0.12 9.69
N LEU A 156 3.24 0.62 10.67
CA LEU A 156 3.71 2.00 10.54
C LEU A 156 5.00 2.25 11.33
N PHE A 157 5.70 3.33 11.01
CA PHE A 157 6.76 3.90 11.82
C PHE A 157 6.25 5.14 12.55
N LEU A 158 6.48 5.22 13.86
CA LEU A 158 6.00 6.27 14.75
C LEU A 158 7.19 7.03 15.35
N GLY A 159 7.22 8.34 15.17
CA GLY A 159 8.03 9.25 15.98
C GLY A 159 7.16 9.88 17.07
N PHE A 160 7.39 9.52 18.33
CA PHE A 160 6.63 10.05 19.46
C PHE A 160 7.42 11.16 20.16
N GLN A 161 6.83 12.35 20.27
CA GLN A 161 7.44 13.55 20.84
C GLN A 161 6.98 13.76 22.30
N HIS A 162 7.73 14.57 23.05
CA HIS A 162 7.26 15.10 24.34
C HIS A 162 5.96 15.91 24.19
N GLU A 163 5.27 16.16 25.31
CA GLU A 163 4.05 16.97 25.39
C GLU A 163 4.21 18.38 24.76
N ASP A 164 3.06 19.00 24.43
CA ASP A 164 2.96 20.26 23.68
C ASP A 164 3.85 21.41 24.21
N ASN A 165 4.37 22.23 23.28
CA ASN A 165 5.28 23.37 23.43
C ASN A 165 6.78 23.10 23.55
N ALA A 166 7.22 21.84 23.64
CA ALA A 166 8.64 21.51 23.51
C ALA A 166 9.06 21.50 22.03
N PRO A 167 10.23 22.06 21.66
CA PRO A 167 10.79 21.85 20.33
C PRO A 167 10.95 20.35 20.05
N PRO A 168 10.85 19.90 18.78
CA PRO A 168 11.09 18.52 18.42
C PRO A 168 12.44 18.05 18.98
N SER A 169 12.43 16.91 19.65
CA SER A 169 13.67 16.29 20.12
C SER A 169 14.57 16.01 18.92
N ASP A 170 15.90 16.03 19.10
CA ASP A 170 16.84 15.69 18.02
C ASP A 170 16.53 14.33 17.37
N LEU A 171 16.01 13.40 18.17
CA LEU A 171 15.55 12.08 17.73
C LEU A 171 14.37 12.17 16.76
N VAL A 172 13.31 12.90 17.12
CA VAL A 172 12.12 13.06 16.26
C VAL A 172 12.43 13.97 15.07
N ALA A 173 13.27 14.99 15.22
CA ALA A 173 13.75 15.80 14.10
C ALA A 173 14.54 14.96 13.08
N LYS A 174 15.39 14.03 13.56
CA LYS A 174 16.04 13.03 12.71
C LYS A 174 15.04 12.14 11.98
N PHE A 175 14.02 11.65 12.70
CA PHE A 175 12.95 10.84 12.12
C PHE A 175 12.25 11.56 10.95
N HIS A 176 11.83 12.81 11.14
CA HIS A 176 11.20 13.61 10.08
C HIS A 176 12.11 13.81 8.87
N ARG A 177 13.39 14.10 9.10
CA ARG A 177 14.36 14.29 8.01
C ARG A 177 14.56 13.01 7.20
N GLU A 178 14.71 11.87 7.87
CA GLU A 178 15.09 10.61 7.22
C GLU A 178 13.89 9.83 6.66
N ALA A 179 12.69 10.02 7.20
CA ALA A 179 11.45 9.47 6.65
C ALA A 179 11.24 9.85 5.16
N SER A 180 11.75 11.01 4.73
CA SER A 180 11.71 11.47 3.33
C SER A 180 12.35 10.52 2.31
N GLN A 181 13.22 9.61 2.77
CA GLN A 181 13.83 8.60 1.90
C GLN A 181 12.90 7.40 1.66
N PHE A 182 11.94 7.18 2.55
CA PHE A 182 11.19 5.94 2.70
C PHE A 182 9.68 6.09 2.56
N HIS A 183 9.15 7.30 2.66
CA HIS A 183 7.71 7.60 2.66
C HIS A 183 6.97 7.10 1.40
N LYS A 184 7.69 6.76 0.32
CA LYS A 184 7.11 6.17 -0.89
C LYS A 184 6.62 4.74 -0.71
N HIS A 185 7.15 4.03 0.29
CA HIS A 185 6.86 2.60 0.51
C HIS A 185 6.40 2.29 1.93
N HIS A 186 6.56 3.22 2.88
CA HIS A 186 6.26 3.01 4.28
C HIS A 186 5.48 4.19 4.85
N VAL A 187 4.58 3.90 5.79
CA VAL A 187 3.80 4.91 6.50
C VAL A 187 4.61 5.42 7.68
N PHE A 188 4.84 6.72 7.73
CA PHE A 188 5.47 7.39 8.86
C PHE A 188 4.46 8.32 9.50
N VAL A 189 4.34 8.24 10.82
CA VAL A 189 3.47 9.11 11.61
C VAL A 189 4.23 9.72 12.77
N SER A 190 3.79 10.88 13.22
CA SER A 190 4.23 11.49 14.46
C SER A 190 3.05 11.72 15.40
N SER A 191 3.30 11.67 16.71
CA SER A 191 2.28 11.94 17.70
C SER A 191 2.90 12.46 18.99
N ASN A 192 2.13 13.27 19.71
CA ASN A 192 2.37 13.66 21.09
C ASN A 192 1.11 13.43 21.95
N GLU A 193 0.11 12.71 21.41
CA GLU A 193 -1.19 12.51 22.04
C GLU A 193 -1.06 11.56 23.25
N PRO A 194 -1.36 11.99 24.49
CA PRO A 194 -1.18 11.18 25.69
C PRO A 194 -1.95 9.84 25.65
N ALA A 195 -3.12 9.82 25.01
CA ALA A 195 -3.91 8.60 24.85
C ALA A 195 -3.28 7.57 23.90
N ILE A 196 -2.36 7.99 23.04
CA ILE A 196 -1.52 7.11 22.21
C ILE A 196 -0.29 6.70 23.02
N LEU A 197 0.35 7.62 23.74
CA LEU A 197 1.50 7.32 24.60
C LEU A 197 1.21 6.19 25.59
N SER A 198 0.01 6.16 26.17
CA SER A 198 -0.39 5.14 27.14
C SER A 198 -0.39 3.70 26.59
N LYS A 199 -0.21 3.51 25.28
CA LYS A 199 -0.07 2.20 24.62
C LYS A 199 1.37 1.68 24.63
N PHE A 200 2.34 2.53 25.00
CA PHE A 200 3.76 2.23 24.92
C PHE A 200 4.35 2.09 26.32
N ALA A 201 5.24 1.12 26.49
CA ALA A 201 5.97 0.92 27.74
C ALA A 201 7.12 1.92 27.94
N ARG A 202 7.51 2.65 26.88
CA ARG A 202 8.58 3.65 26.93
C ARG A 202 8.02 5.08 27.02
N PRO A 203 8.63 5.95 27.85
CA PRO A 203 8.29 7.36 27.87
C PRO A 203 8.76 8.05 26.59
N ALA A 204 8.09 9.14 26.20
CA ALA A 204 8.55 10.02 25.14
C ALA A 204 9.91 10.67 25.50
N PRO A 205 10.79 10.96 24.51
CA PRO A 205 10.58 10.77 23.09
C PRO A 205 11.10 9.41 22.64
N PHE A 206 10.48 8.82 21.62
CA PHE A 206 10.98 7.58 21.03
C PHE A 206 10.61 7.48 19.56
N ILE A 207 11.32 6.60 18.86
CA ILE A 207 10.90 6.11 17.55
C ILE A 207 10.59 4.63 17.69
N ALA A 208 9.48 4.20 17.09
CA ALA A 208 9.07 2.81 17.11
C ALA A 208 8.47 2.38 15.76
N ARG A 209 8.59 1.09 15.45
CA ARG A 209 7.82 0.43 14.41
C ARG A 209 6.67 -0.32 15.08
N VAL A 210 5.45 -0.05 14.64
CA VAL A 210 4.22 -0.56 15.23
C VAL A 210 3.53 -1.43 14.20
N ASP A 211 3.14 -2.62 14.59
CA ASP A 211 2.43 -3.59 13.76
C ASP A 211 1.14 -3.99 14.48
N ALA A 212 -0.02 -3.84 13.85
CA ALA A 212 -1.32 -4.10 14.45
C ALA A 212 -1.53 -5.59 14.79
N ASN A 213 -0.69 -6.49 14.24
CA ASN A 213 -0.68 -7.91 14.56
C ASN A 213 0.32 -8.26 15.68
N GLN A 214 0.93 -7.26 16.32
CA GLN A 214 1.89 -7.45 17.40
C GLN A 214 1.51 -6.54 18.58
N ASP A 215 1.52 -7.10 19.78
CA ASP A 215 1.20 -6.35 21.00
C ASP A 215 2.32 -5.36 21.37
N GLU A 216 3.56 -5.70 21.04
CA GLU A 216 4.74 -4.93 21.42
C GLU A 216 5.42 -4.29 20.20
N PRO A 217 5.70 -2.97 20.25
CA PRO A 217 6.39 -2.28 19.17
C PRO A 217 7.90 -2.49 19.22
N PHE A 218 8.56 -2.29 18.09
CA PHE A 218 10.01 -2.36 17.97
C PHE A 218 10.59 -0.97 18.09
N TYR A 219 11.35 -0.72 19.15
CA TYR A 219 11.95 0.59 19.37
C TYR A 219 13.25 0.75 18.58
N TYR A 220 13.52 2.00 18.17
CA TYR A 220 14.81 2.37 17.64
C TYR A 220 15.74 2.79 18.78
N ASP A 221 16.75 1.96 19.05
CA ASP A 221 17.71 2.15 20.14
C ASP A 221 19.02 2.84 19.69
N GLY A 222 19.18 3.10 18.38
CA GLY A 222 20.40 3.70 17.83
C GLY A 222 21.52 2.71 17.51
N ASP A 223 21.34 1.42 17.78
CA ASP A 223 22.32 0.35 17.48
C ASP A 223 22.66 0.24 15.97
N LEU A 224 21.74 0.68 15.11
CA LEU A 224 21.92 0.76 13.66
C LEU A 224 21.67 2.19 13.17
N PRO A 225 22.30 2.61 12.05
CA PRO A 225 21.86 3.79 11.33
C PRO A 225 20.36 3.67 11.02
N PHE A 226 19.62 4.77 11.18
CA PHE A 226 18.15 4.77 11.01
C PHE A 226 17.69 4.23 9.65
N PRO A 227 18.34 4.53 8.50
CA PRO A 227 17.96 3.95 7.21
C PRO A 227 18.06 2.42 7.19
N SER A 228 19.13 1.88 7.78
CA SER A 228 19.34 0.43 7.91
C SER A 228 18.32 -0.21 8.86
N TRP A 229 17.95 0.51 9.92
CA TRP A 229 16.92 0.03 10.85
C TRP A 229 15.53 0.02 10.21
N VAL A 230 15.16 1.04 9.42
CA VAL A 230 13.91 1.04 8.64
C VAL A 230 13.89 -0.13 7.67
N GLU A 231 14.94 -0.30 6.87
CA GLU A 231 15.07 -1.41 5.91
C GLU A 231 14.94 -2.79 6.55
N LYS A 232 15.49 -2.97 7.76
CA LYS A 232 15.35 -4.22 8.54
C LYS A 232 13.92 -4.46 9.04
N ASN A 233 13.21 -3.39 9.44
CA ASN A 233 11.93 -3.48 10.14
C ASN A 233 10.70 -3.14 9.27
N ARG A 234 10.89 -2.91 7.96
CA ARG A 234 9.85 -2.42 7.05
C ARG A 234 8.78 -3.42 6.61
N TYR A 235 8.92 -4.69 6.96
CA TYR A 235 7.94 -5.71 6.59
C TYR A 235 7.11 -6.08 7.80
N PRO A 236 5.77 -6.14 7.70
CA PRO A 236 4.92 -6.62 8.79
C PRO A 236 5.31 -8.05 9.18
N SER A 237 5.04 -8.43 10.42
CA SER A 237 5.26 -9.81 10.89
C SER A 237 4.26 -10.78 10.24
N TYR A 238 3.10 -10.27 9.84
CA TYR A 238 2.04 -10.98 9.13
C TYR A 238 1.59 -10.19 7.89
N ALA A 239 1.60 -10.81 6.69
CA ALA A 239 1.20 -10.14 5.44
C ALA A 239 0.48 -11.05 4.45
N ALA A 240 -0.32 -10.46 3.56
CA ALA A 240 -0.69 -11.12 2.31
C ALA A 240 0.53 -11.11 1.36
N PHE A 241 0.95 -12.29 0.90
CA PHE A 241 2.04 -12.43 -0.05
C PHE A 241 1.54 -12.31 -1.48
N GLU A 242 2.16 -11.40 -2.22
CA GLU A 242 1.87 -11.14 -3.62
C GLU A 242 3.16 -11.14 -4.46
N ALA A 243 3.01 -11.24 -5.78
CA ALA A 243 4.15 -11.21 -6.70
C ALA A 243 5.03 -9.95 -6.53
N SER A 244 4.43 -8.84 -6.07
CA SER A 244 5.09 -7.55 -5.83
C SER A 244 5.95 -7.53 -4.56
N ASN A 245 5.62 -8.32 -3.53
CA ASN A 245 6.26 -8.22 -2.21
C ASN A 245 7.02 -9.48 -1.77
N VAL A 246 6.64 -10.66 -2.26
CA VAL A 246 7.09 -11.96 -1.72
C VAL A 246 8.60 -12.13 -1.80
N LYS A 247 9.21 -11.70 -2.91
CA LYS A 247 10.67 -11.79 -3.10
C LYS A 247 11.43 -10.89 -2.13
N HIS A 248 10.91 -9.69 -1.89
CA HIS A 248 11.57 -8.73 -1.02
C HIS A 248 11.48 -9.13 0.45
N ILE A 249 10.34 -9.68 0.87
CA ILE A 249 10.17 -10.21 2.23
C ILE A 249 11.03 -11.47 2.43
N GLY A 250 10.95 -12.43 1.49
CA GLY A 250 11.63 -13.71 1.59
C GLY A 250 13.15 -13.67 1.39
N TRP A 251 13.69 -12.54 0.92
CA TRP A 251 15.14 -12.36 0.81
C TRP A 251 15.82 -12.25 2.19
N PHE A 252 15.13 -11.68 3.17
CA PHE A 252 15.69 -11.43 4.50
C PHE A 252 15.19 -12.40 5.57
N ARG A 253 14.08 -13.11 5.31
CA ARG A 253 13.40 -13.98 6.27
C ARG A 253 12.94 -15.26 5.59
N ILE A 254 12.81 -16.32 6.37
CA ILE A 254 12.15 -17.56 5.93
C ILE A 254 10.64 -17.29 5.88
N LEU A 255 10.01 -17.58 4.75
CA LEU A 255 8.57 -17.38 4.60
C LEU A 255 7.80 -18.56 5.18
N VAL A 256 6.78 -18.27 5.97
CA VAL A 256 5.80 -19.24 6.47
C VAL A 256 4.44 -18.85 5.89
N ILE A 257 4.04 -19.56 4.85
CA ILE A 257 2.95 -19.16 3.96
C ILE A 257 1.77 -20.10 4.15
N GLY A 258 0.63 -19.57 4.56
CA GLY A 258 -0.66 -20.24 4.47
C GLY A 258 -1.20 -20.15 3.04
N CYS A 259 -1.17 -21.26 2.31
CA CYS A 259 -1.73 -21.33 0.95
C CYS A 259 -3.18 -21.80 1.04
N TYR A 260 -4.14 -20.93 0.71
CA TYR A 260 -5.56 -21.26 0.82
C TYR A 260 -6.44 -20.49 -0.19
N VAL A 261 -7.72 -20.86 -0.27
CA VAL A 261 -8.74 -20.15 -1.04
C VAL A 261 -9.67 -19.41 -0.07
N PRO A 262 -9.63 -18.06 0.00
CA PRO A 262 -10.38 -17.25 0.97
C PRO A 262 -11.87 -17.60 1.07
N GLU A 263 -12.52 -17.76 -0.07
CA GLU A 263 -13.96 -18.03 -0.16
C GLU A 263 -14.34 -19.41 0.38
N LYS A 264 -13.41 -20.37 0.32
CA LYS A 264 -13.62 -21.76 0.75
C LYS A 264 -13.22 -22.01 2.20
N HIS A 265 -12.32 -21.18 2.75
CA HIS A 265 -11.83 -21.34 4.12
C HIS A 265 -11.85 -20.01 4.90
N PRO A 266 -13.05 -19.46 5.18
CA PRO A 266 -13.17 -18.28 6.02
C PRO A 266 -12.55 -18.53 7.39
N GLY A 267 -11.74 -17.59 7.88
CA GLY A 267 -11.08 -17.67 9.19
C GLY A 267 -9.68 -18.29 9.20
N PHE A 268 -9.20 -18.87 8.10
CA PHE A 268 -7.84 -19.40 8.02
C PHE A 268 -6.76 -18.31 8.19
N GLU A 269 -7.07 -17.06 7.81
CA GLU A 269 -6.17 -15.93 8.09
C GLU A 269 -5.92 -15.75 9.58
N SER A 270 -6.96 -15.85 10.42
CA SER A 270 -6.85 -15.69 11.87
C SER A 270 -5.99 -16.79 12.51
N THR A 271 -6.04 -17.99 11.97
CA THR A 271 -5.09 -19.06 12.31
C THR A 271 -3.66 -18.65 12.01
N MET A 272 -3.39 -18.18 10.79
CA MET A 272 -2.04 -17.78 10.39
C MET A 272 -1.56 -16.54 11.16
N GLN A 273 -2.45 -15.62 11.52
CA GLN A 273 -2.16 -14.48 12.41
C GLN A 273 -1.77 -14.96 13.80
N SER A 274 -2.48 -15.96 14.35
CA SER A 274 -2.15 -16.56 15.64
C SER A 274 -0.78 -17.24 15.61
N LEU A 275 -0.42 -17.92 14.51
CA LEU A 275 0.92 -18.50 14.35
C LEU A 275 2.04 -17.44 14.25
N ALA A 276 1.71 -16.24 13.76
CA ALA A 276 2.62 -15.12 13.61
C ALA A 276 2.80 -14.26 14.88
N SER A 277 1.89 -14.38 15.84
CA SER A 277 1.91 -13.57 17.07
C SER A 277 2.95 -14.06 18.07
N TYR A 278 3.66 -13.12 18.72
CA TYR A 278 4.62 -13.46 19.78
C TYR A 278 4.02 -14.22 20.97
N THR A 279 2.72 -14.10 21.21
CA THR A 279 2.06 -14.71 22.37
C THR A 279 1.61 -16.15 22.13
N THR A 280 1.27 -16.48 20.88
CA THR A 280 0.67 -17.77 20.50
C THR A 280 1.55 -18.63 19.61
N SER A 281 2.58 -18.04 18.98
CA SER A 281 3.53 -18.79 18.17
C SER A 281 4.36 -19.75 19.02
N PRO A 282 4.66 -20.97 18.52
CA PRO A 282 5.56 -21.90 19.21
C PRO A 282 7.04 -21.47 19.14
N LEU A 283 7.39 -20.46 18.34
CA LEU A 283 8.75 -19.97 18.19
C LEU A 283 9.11 -18.95 19.28
N SER A 284 10.33 -19.01 19.81
CA SER A 284 10.82 -17.92 20.66
C SER A 284 10.98 -16.63 19.86
N ARG A 285 10.89 -15.48 20.54
CA ARG A 285 11.01 -14.15 19.90
C ARG A 285 12.28 -14.01 19.06
N ALA A 286 13.42 -14.43 19.60
CA ALA A 286 14.70 -14.38 18.89
C ALA A 286 14.69 -15.18 17.57
N HIS A 287 13.91 -16.26 17.49
CA HIS A 287 13.76 -17.03 16.26
C HIS A 287 12.70 -16.44 15.33
N GLN A 288 11.58 -15.92 15.85
CA GLN A 288 10.51 -15.33 15.04
C GLN A 288 10.97 -14.18 14.15
N ASP A 289 11.96 -13.41 14.57
CA ASP A 289 12.54 -12.34 13.75
C ASP A 289 13.14 -12.87 12.44
N HIS A 290 13.49 -14.15 12.38
CA HIS A 290 13.99 -14.81 11.16
C HIS A 290 12.88 -15.31 10.23
N PHE A 291 11.61 -15.27 10.64
CA PHE A 291 10.47 -15.78 9.86
C PHE A 291 9.46 -14.70 9.52
N ALA A 292 9.03 -14.59 8.26
CA ALA A 292 7.87 -13.77 7.90
C ALA A 292 6.65 -14.67 7.69
N PHE A 293 5.56 -14.37 8.39
CA PHE A 293 4.32 -15.13 8.28
C PHE A 293 3.35 -14.43 7.33
N GLY A 294 2.46 -15.21 6.75
CA GLY A 294 1.48 -14.64 5.85
C GLY A 294 0.68 -15.69 5.12
N TRP A 295 -0.04 -15.24 4.11
CA TRP A 295 -0.90 -16.11 3.30
C TRP A 295 -0.85 -15.72 1.84
N LEU A 296 -1.23 -16.64 0.95
CA LEU A 296 -1.47 -16.34 -0.46
C LEU A 296 -2.64 -17.16 -0.99
N ASN A 297 -3.32 -16.60 -2.00
CA ASN A 297 -4.43 -17.28 -2.67
C ASN A 297 -3.91 -18.42 -3.57
N SER A 298 -4.22 -19.66 -3.21
CA SER A 298 -3.73 -20.86 -3.91
C SER A 298 -4.19 -20.96 -5.36
N GLU A 299 -5.42 -20.53 -5.68
CA GLU A 299 -5.96 -20.56 -7.04
C GLU A 299 -5.31 -19.47 -7.90
N ARG A 300 -5.19 -18.25 -7.37
CA ARG A 300 -4.56 -17.13 -8.09
C ARG A 300 -3.11 -17.43 -8.49
N TYR A 301 -2.38 -18.18 -7.66
CA TYR A 301 -0.95 -18.45 -7.84
C TYR A 301 -0.63 -19.92 -8.16
N GLU A 302 -1.62 -20.72 -8.60
CA GLU A 302 -1.48 -22.15 -8.87
C GLU A 302 -0.26 -22.49 -9.74
N HIS A 303 -0.11 -21.84 -10.89
CA HIS A 303 1.00 -22.11 -11.82
C HIS A 303 2.38 -21.90 -11.18
N TYR A 304 2.48 -21.04 -10.17
CA TYR A 304 3.71 -20.82 -9.43
C TYR A 304 3.91 -21.87 -8.33
N LEU A 305 2.86 -22.13 -7.54
CA LEU A 305 2.87 -23.03 -6.39
C LEU A 305 3.10 -24.49 -6.77
N THR A 306 2.57 -24.92 -7.92
CA THR A 306 2.76 -26.28 -8.45
C THR A 306 4.23 -26.63 -8.70
N LYS A 307 5.09 -25.64 -8.95
CA LYS A 307 6.55 -25.83 -9.05
C LYS A 307 7.20 -26.24 -7.73
N PHE A 308 6.52 -25.99 -6.61
CA PHE A 308 6.90 -26.36 -5.26
C PHE A 308 6.03 -27.50 -4.72
N PHE A 309 5.31 -28.22 -5.59
CA PHE A 309 4.40 -29.32 -5.22
C PHE A 309 3.26 -28.90 -4.27
N VAL A 310 2.88 -27.62 -4.31
CA VAL A 310 1.72 -27.07 -3.60
C VAL A 310 0.58 -26.95 -4.60
N TYR A 311 -0.48 -27.72 -4.41
CA TYR A 311 -1.63 -27.75 -5.31
C TYR A 311 -2.89 -27.15 -4.66
N PRO A 312 -3.76 -26.44 -5.40
CA PRO A 312 -4.95 -25.83 -4.83
C PRO A 312 -5.89 -26.81 -4.13
N GLU A 313 -5.95 -28.07 -4.58
CA GLU A 313 -6.80 -29.11 -3.98
C GLU A 313 -6.31 -29.55 -2.59
N GLN A 314 -5.07 -29.24 -2.24
CA GLN A 314 -4.48 -29.50 -0.93
C GLN A 314 -4.75 -28.35 0.05
N ALA A 315 -5.35 -27.24 -0.39
CA ALA A 315 -5.67 -26.12 0.48
C ALA A 315 -6.67 -26.50 1.60
N PRO A 316 -6.55 -25.90 2.79
CA PRO A 316 -5.45 -25.04 3.22
C PRO A 316 -4.19 -25.87 3.53
N THR A 317 -3.02 -25.36 3.16
CA THR A 317 -1.72 -26.01 3.40
C THR A 317 -0.67 -25.01 3.83
N LEU A 318 0.34 -25.47 4.56
CA LEU A 318 1.48 -24.64 4.97
C LEU A 318 2.66 -24.86 4.03
N PHE A 319 3.16 -23.77 3.47
CA PHE A 319 4.34 -23.71 2.63
C PHE A 319 5.43 -22.88 3.30
N VAL A 320 6.52 -23.52 3.72
CA VAL A 320 7.67 -22.85 4.32
C VAL A 320 8.77 -22.73 3.29
N TRP A 321 9.26 -21.52 3.03
CA TRP A 321 10.22 -21.29 1.96
C TRP A 321 11.40 -20.42 2.42
N ASN A 322 12.59 -21.00 2.35
CA ASN A 322 13.85 -20.28 2.49
C ASN A 322 14.43 -20.00 1.10
N MET A 323 14.27 -18.75 0.64
CA MET A 323 14.71 -18.32 -0.68
C MET A 323 16.23 -18.30 -0.82
N GLN A 324 16.96 -17.97 0.25
CA GLN A 324 18.43 -17.81 0.21
C GLN A 324 19.14 -19.11 -0.14
N VAL A 325 18.61 -20.25 0.35
CA VAL A 325 19.17 -21.58 0.07
C VAL A 325 18.29 -22.40 -0.87
N SER A 326 17.26 -21.80 -1.46
CA SER A 326 16.29 -22.46 -2.35
C SER A 326 15.67 -23.74 -1.77
N LYS A 327 15.47 -23.78 -0.44
CA LYS A 327 14.85 -24.92 0.26
C LYS A 327 13.42 -24.59 0.63
N HIS A 328 12.53 -25.57 0.51
CA HIS A 328 11.15 -25.44 0.92
C HIS A 328 10.65 -26.71 1.61
N ILE A 329 9.60 -26.54 2.43
CA ILE A 329 8.88 -27.61 3.11
C ILE A 329 7.39 -27.36 2.90
N THR A 330 6.66 -28.41 2.52
CA THR A 330 5.20 -28.39 2.38
C THR A 330 4.59 -29.32 3.42
N SER A 331 3.71 -28.81 4.27
CA SER A 331 2.96 -29.62 5.23
C SER A 331 1.49 -29.63 4.87
N VAL A 332 1.01 -30.80 4.44
CA VAL A 332 -0.41 -31.07 4.14
C VAL A 332 -1.18 -31.49 5.41
N ASN A 333 -0.50 -31.64 6.55
CA ASN A 333 -1.10 -32.17 7.77
C ASN A 333 -2.01 -31.15 8.46
N ARG A 334 -3.31 -31.42 8.41
CA ARG A 334 -4.42 -30.62 8.98
C ARG A 334 -4.38 -30.46 10.51
N THR A 335 -3.47 -31.16 11.20
CA THR A 335 -3.37 -31.24 12.67
C THR A 335 -2.28 -30.35 13.27
N LEU A 336 -1.54 -29.58 12.46
CA LEU A 336 -0.48 -28.67 12.90
C LEU A 336 -0.91 -27.18 12.90
N ILE A 337 -2.21 -26.94 12.87
CA ILE A 337 -2.81 -25.63 13.15
C ILE A 337 -3.12 -25.52 14.63
#